data_AF-A0A943JF60-F1
#
_entry.id   AF-A0A943JF60-F1
#
_cell.length_a   1.000
_cell.length_b   1.000
_cell.length_c   1.000
_cell.angle_alpha   90.00
_cell.angle_beta   90.00
_cell.angle_gamma   90.00
#
_symmetry.space_group_name_H-M   'P 1'
#
loop_
_entity.id
_entity.type
_entity.pdbx_description
1 polymer ?
#
loop_
_entity_poly.entity_id
_entity_poly.type
_entity_poly.pdbx_seq_one_letter_code
_entity_poly.pdbx_strand_id
1 'polypeptide(L)'
;MTTKECKNEIFTLESRELNEGKKVAFIAGGINRDINKANVKAKMKSIKECGQLSELEVVDGEDVVNEGLSLKDPMSGLPIEDEKAKDYLAIIDGQHRYMAIMALREEDRRGKKNYEEAARKWQKDGNKPKDKPEEYTPKAPAHIKARYPLNNEILIQTLITEVNNTSVKWEKGDFARQAFAMYPDNEVLKFIAKYMDMQHQKAKKGEADDMLPNGGFKLTTLSKYLTYSADIKESVLAETCKYGEYILAKYVGDEANKLVERAEKIIKAGVDAGFTYRFLAKGFFIDWVIKKNNQGTSFTKLLGMLKKIKKETTNSIMKEAQKHNFMEILNEKIK
;
A
#
# COMPACT_ATOMS: atom_id res chain seq x y z
N MET A 1 43.13 -13.83 -19.35
CA MET A 1 41.72 -14.21 -19.16
C MET A 1 41.34 -13.89 -17.73
N THR A 2 40.84 -12.69 -17.48
CA THR A 2 40.27 -12.32 -16.18
C THR A 2 38.83 -12.81 -16.16
N THR A 3 38.55 -13.70 -15.24
CA THR A 3 37.22 -14.19 -14.89
C THR A 3 36.28 -12.99 -14.72
N LYS A 4 35.32 -12.82 -15.66
CA LYS A 4 34.12 -12.02 -15.44
C LYS A 4 33.37 -12.72 -14.31
N GLU A 5 33.70 -12.35 -13.07
CA GLU A 5 33.06 -12.86 -11.86
C GLU A 5 31.54 -12.75 -11.96
N CYS A 6 30.83 -13.73 -11.40
CA CYS A 6 29.38 -13.81 -11.39
C CYS A 6 28.76 -12.53 -10.79
N LYS A 7 28.44 -11.54 -11.64
CA LYS A 7 27.79 -10.27 -11.29
C LYS A 7 26.36 -10.44 -10.71
N ASN A 8 25.88 -11.66 -10.48
CA ASN A 8 24.55 -11.95 -9.96
C ASN A 8 24.52 -12.35 -8.47
N GLU A 9 25.65 -12.24 -7.75
CA GLU A 9 25.70 -12.52 -6.31
C GLU A 9 25.03 -11.40 -5.49
N ILE A 10 24.27 -11.80 -4.45
CA ILE A 10 23.84 -10.90 -3.39
C ILE A 10 24.94 -10.83 -2.33
N PHE A 11 25.51 -9.64 -2.13
CA PHE A 11 26.55 -9.37 -1.14
C PHE A 11 26.04 -8.38 -0.07
N THR A 12 26.89 -8.07 0.91
CA THR A 12 26.61 -7.01 1.90
C THR A 12 27.46 -5.78 1.61
N LEU A 13 26.89 -4.58 1.74
CA LEU A 13 27.67 -3.35 1.58
C LEU A 13 28.84 -3.28 2.55
N GLU A 14 28.64 -3.77 3.78
CA GLU A 14 29.69 -3.84 4.80
C GLU A 14 30.86 -4.75 4.39
N SER A 15 30.60 -5.83 3.64
CA SER A 15 31.67 -6.70 3.14
C SER A 15 32.51 -6.01 2.06
N ARG A 16 31.90 -5.22 1.19
CA ARG A 16 32.60 -4.45 0.16
C ARG A 16 33.39 -3.28 0.78
N GLU A 17 32.83 -2.65 1.81
CA GLU A 17 33.55 -1.64 2.59
C GLU A 17 34.79 -2.24 3.27
N LEU A 18 34.64 -3.38 3.95
CA LEU A 18 35.74 -4.00 4.69
C LEU A 18 36.83 -4.58 3.78
N ASN A 19 36.45 -5.27 2.70
CA ASN A 19 37.39 -6.02 1.87
C ASN A 19 37.97 -5.20 0.71
N GLU A 20 37.23 -4.22 0.21
CA GLU A 20 37.58 -3.46 -1.00
C GLU A 20 37.66 -1.95 -0.75
N GLY A 21 37.31 -1.47 0.45
CA GLY A 21 37.28 -0.04 0.76
C GLY A 21 36.14 0.73 0.08
N LYS A 22 35.17 0.03 -0.52
CA LYS A 22 34.05 0.63 -1.25
C LYS A 22 33.10 1.37 -0.30
N LYS A 23 32.76 2.60 -0.65
CA LYS A 23 31.75 3.44 0.01
C LYS A 23 30.46 3.48 -0.82
N VAL A 24 29.43 4.10 -0.28
CA VAL A 24 28.12 4.22 -0.95
C VAL A 24 27.94 5.64 -1.49
N ALA A 25 27.48 5.76 -2.73
CA ALA A 25 27.11 7.02 -3.36
C ALA A 25 25.68 6.98 -3.91
N PHE A 26 25.11 8.16 -4.13
CA PHE A 26 23.94 8.35 -4.99
C PHE A 26 24.34 9.03 -6.29
N ILE A 27 23.57 8.81 -7.34
CA ILE A 27 23.72 9.55 -8.59
C ILE A 27 23.09 10.94 -8.43
N ALA A 28 23.81 11.97 -8.86
CA ALA A 28 23.40 13.37 -8.80
C ALA A 28 22.53 13.78 -10.01
N GLY A 29 22.23 15.08 -10.14
CA GLY A 29 21.59 15.62 -11.34
C GLY A 29 20.12 15.28 -11.57
N GLY A 30 19.41 14.69 -10.59
CA GLY A 30 17.99 14.34 -10.72
C GLY A 30 17.72 13.11 -11.59
N ILE A 31 18.76 12.33 -11.91
CA ILE A 31 18.66 11.08 -12.68
C ILE A 31 17.87 10.01 -11.92
N ASN A 32 18.00 9.99 -10.59
CA ASN A 32 17.18 9.17 -9.69
C ASN A 32 16.23 10.06 -8.86
N ARG A 33 15.21 9.45 -8.24
CA ARG A 33 14.16 10.15 -7.49
C ARG A 33 14.74 10.98 -6.35
N ASP A 34 14.05 12.04 -5.94
CA ASP A 34 14.41 12.71 -4.69
C ASP A 34 14.05 11.88 -3.45
N ILE A 35 14.81 12.09 -2.37
CA ILE A 35 14.52 11.45 -1.08
C ILE A 35 13.30 12.10 -0.45
N ASN A 36 12.21 11.32 -0.34
CA ASN A 36 10.99 11.74 0.30
C ASN A 36 10.93 11.21 1.75
N LYS A 37 10.82 12.12 2.73
CA LYS A 37 10.82 11.79 4.17
C LYS A 37 9.67 10.85 4.57
N ALA A 38 8.49 10.99 3.98
CA ALA A 38 7.35 10.11 4.27
C ALA A 38 7.63 8.68 3.79
N ASN A 39 8.23 8.52 2.60
CA ASN A 39 8.63 7.22 2.07
C ASN A 39 9.73 6.57 2.93
N VAL A 40 10.71 7.35 3.39
CA VAL A 40 11.75 6.87 4.32
C VAL A 40 11.11 6.38 5.62
N LYS A 41 10.21 7.16 6.23
CA LYS A 41 9.51 6.76 7.47
C LYS A 41 8.68 5.48 7.30
N ALA A 42 7.96 5.36 6.18
CA ALA A 42 7.20 4.14 5.86
C ALA A 42 8.13 2.92 5.73
N LYS A 43 9.28 3.07 5.06
CA LYS A 43 10.29 2.01 4.93
C LYS A 43 10.94 1.67 6.28
N MET A 44 11.22 2.65 7.13
CA MET A 44 11.73 2.40 8.49
C MET A 44 10.77 1.50 9.28
N LYS A 45 9.44 1.76 9.23
CA LYS A 45 8.44 0.91 9.88
C LYS A 45 8.50 -0.53 9.33
N SER A 46 8.51 -0.67 8.01
CA SER A 46 8.60 -1.99 7.36
C SER A 46 9.88 -2.74 7.74
N ILE A 47 11.03 -2.07 7.77
CA ILE A 47 12.33 -2.70 8.05
C ILE A 47 12.44 -3.13 9.51
N LYS A 48 11.90 -2.33 10.46
CA LYS A 48 11.82 -2.73 11.87
C LYS A 48 11.08 -4.04 12.07
N GLU A 49 10.04 -4.28 11.28
CA GLU A 49 9.15 -5.42 11.45
C GLU A 49 9.55 -6.63 10.59
N CYS A 50 10.09 -6.40 9.39
CA CYS A 50 10.30 -7.44 8.39
C CYS A 50 11.75 -7.54 7.88
N GLY A 51 12.66 -6.72 8.41
CA GLY A 51 14.01 -6.58 7.87
C GLY A 51 14.03 -6.01 6.44
N GLN A 52 15.13 -6.23 5.75
CA GLN A 52 15.26 -5.84 4.35
C GLN A 52 14.59 -6.89 3.45
N LEU A 53 13.40 -6.57 2.92
CA LEU A 53 12.62 -7.47 2.04
C LEU A 53 13.15 -7.60 0.61
N SER A 54 13.97 -6.66 0.17
CA SER A 54 14.61 -6.68 -1.15
C SER A 54 15.95 -5.95 -1.12
N GLU A 55 16.91 -6.52 -1.81
CA GLU A 55 18.27 -6.02 -1.98
C GLU A 55 18.31 -4.65 -2.68
N LEU A 56 19.36 -3.88 -2.40
CA LEU A 56 19.67 -2.69 -3.19
C LEU A 56 20.29 -3.12 -4.52
N GLU A 57 20.07 -2.33 -5.56
CA GLU A 57 20.77 -2.49 -6.82
C GLU A 57 21.83 -1.39 -6.94
N VAL A 58 23.08 -1.79 -7.20
CA VAL A 58 24.24 -0.90 -7.22
C VAL A 58 25.11 -1.12 -8.46
N VAL A 59 25.84 -0.10 -8.88
CA VAL A 59 26.89 -0.16 -9.91
C VAL A 59 28.20 0.41 -9.37
N ASP A 60 29.31 0.13 -10.03
CA ASP A 60 30.56 0.81 -9.71
C ASP A 60 30.48 2.30 -10.03
N GLY A 61 31.05 3.14 -9.16
CA GLY A 61 31.06 4.59 -9.36
C GLY A 61 31.81 5.00 -10.64
N GLU A 62 32.85 4.26 -11.03
CA GLU A 62 33.55 4.49 -12.31
C GLU A 62 32.62 4.32 -13.51
N ASP A 63 31.73 3.33 -13.50
CA ASP A 63 30.77 3.13 -14.58
C ASP A 63 29.80 4.32 -14.69
N VAL A 64 29.40 4.90 -13.55
CA VAL A 64 28.57 6.12 -13.51
C VAL A 64 29.28 7.29 -14.18
N VAL A 65 30.55 7.54 -13.83
CA VAL A 65 31.35 8.63 -14.41
C VAL A 65 31.64 8.40 -15.88
N ASN A 66 31.94 7.15 -16.28
CA ASN A 66 32.16 6.78 -17.68
C ASN A 66 30.93 7.01 -18.56
N GLU A 67 29.72 6.93 -18.00
CA GLU A 67 28.47 7.30 -18.67
C GLU A 67 28.15 8.82 -18.60
N GLY A 68 29.08 9.65 -18.11
CA GLY A 68 28.91 11.10 -18.02
C GLY A 68 27.98 11.56 -16.90
N LEU A 69 27.74 10.72 -15.90
CA LEU A 69 26.92 11.02 -14.73
C LEU A 69 27.80 11.36 -13.52
N SER A 70 27.27 12.14 -12.59
CA SER A 70 28.02 12.55 -11.38
C SER A 70 27.50 11.85 -10.13
N LEU A 71 28.38 11.71 -9.13
CA LEU A 71 28.08 11.11 -7.84
C LEU A 71 27.90 12.18 -6.75
N LYS A 72 27.16 11.81 -5.71
CA LYS A 72 27.01 12.60 -4.47
C LYS A 72 26.95 11.72 -3.24
N ASP A 73 27.42 12.24 -2.12
CA ASP A 73 27.32 11.58 -0.82
C ASP A 73 25.83 11.47 -0.39
N PRO A 74 25.35 10.29 0.01
CA PRO A 74 23.94 10.09 0.35
C PRO A 74 23.43 10.93 1.53
N MET A 75 24.32 11.30 2.46
CA MET A 75 23.93 11.94 3.73
C MET A 75 24.01 13.46 3.65
N SER A 76 25.14 13.98 3.18
CA SER A 76 25.40 15.42 3.03
C SER A 76 24.85 15.98 1.73
N GLY A 77 24.67 15.14 0.69
CA GLY A 77 24.28 15.56 -0.65
C GLY A 77 25.39 16.28 -1.42
N LEU A 78 26.60 16.37 -0.87
CA LEU A 78 27.74 17.01 -1.51
C LEU A 78 28.23 16.18 -2.71
N PRO A 79 28.71 16.82 -3.78
CA PRO A 79 29.25 16.12 -4.94
C PRO A 79 30.48 15.32 -4.54
N ILE A 80 30.67 14.17 -5.21
CA ILE A 80 31.88 13.36 -5.14
C ILE A 80 32.65 13.59 -6.43
N GLU A 81 33.94 13.90 -6.30
CA GLU A 81 34.86 14.10 -7.43
C GLU A 81 34.99 12.81 -8.27
N ASP A 82 35.03 12.95 -9.58
CA ASP A 82 35.06 11.85 -10.54
C ASP A 82 36.28 10.93 -10.33
N GLU A 83 37.43 11.48 -9.92
CA GLU A 83 38.66 10.72 -9.65
C GLU A 83 38.53 9.77 -8.45
N LYS A 84 37.56 10.03 -7.56
CA LYS A 84 37.26 9.20 -6.39
C LYS A 84 36.22 8.14 -6.70
N ALA A 85 35.60 8.13 -7.88
CA ALA A 85 34.46 7.28 -8.20
C ALA A 85 34.75 5.78 -8.05
N LYS A 86 36.00 5.35 -8.27
CA LYS A 86 36.45 3.96 -8.06
C LYS A 86 36.25 3.44 -6.65
N ASP A 87 36.22 4.33 -5.67
CA ASP A 87 36.05 4.00 -4.26
C ASP A 87 34.56 3.87 -3.89
N TYR A 88 33.62 4.00 -4.83
CA TYR A 88 32.19 4.03 -4.56
C TYR A 88 31.40 2.95 -5.31
N LEU A 89 30.34 2.49 -4.66
CA LEU A 89 29.20 1.81 -5.26
C LEU A 89 28.03 2.79 -5.28
N ALA A 90 27.49 3.05 -6.46
CA ALA A 90 26.37 3.96 -6.66
C ALA A 90 25.04 3.19 -6.63
N ILE A 91 24.10 3.63 -5.79
CA ILE A 91 22.77 3.02 -5.72
C ILE A 91 21.90 3.51 -6.88
N ILE A 92 21.39 2.56 -7.67
CA ILE A 92 20.48 2.82 -8.80
C ILE A 92 19.04 2.44 -8.46
N ASP A 93 18.82 1.45 -7.59
CA ASP A 93 17.52 1.15 -6.97
C ASP A 93 17.65 0.92 -5.47
N GLY A 94 16.69 1.47 -4.72
CA GLY A 94 16.61 1.31 -3.27
C GLY A 94 17.18 2.45 -2.44
N GLN A 95 17.41 3.63 -3.00
CA GLN A 95 17.87 4.82 -2.26
C GLN A 95 17.05 5.15 -0.99
N HIS A 96 15.71 5.11 -1.02
CA HIS A 96 14.91 5.34 0.20
C HIS A 96 15.01 4.18 1.20
N ARG A 97 15.33 2.95 0.76
CA ARG A 97 15.60 1.80 1.64
C ARG A 97 16.94 2.01 2.34
N TYR A 98 17.98 2.40 1.61
CA TYR A 98 19.28 2.76 2.18
C TYR A 98 19.14 3.88 3.23
N MET A 99 18.47 4.98 2.89
CA MET A 99 18.24 6.08 3.83
C MET A 99 17.44 5.65 5.07
N ALA A 100 16.46 4.75 4.91
CA ALA A 100 15.72 4.20 6.04
C ALA A 100 16.63 3.37 6.96
N ILE A 101 17.50 2.53 6.41
CA ILE A 101 18.45 1.73 7.21
C ILE A 101 19.45 2.65 7.92
N MET A 102 19.99 3.67 7.25
CA MET A 102 20.89 4.64 7.87
C MET A 102 20.21 5.38 9.03
N ALA A 103 18.96 5.82 8.85
CA ALA A 103 18.19 6.46 9.91
C ALA A 103 17.94 5.51 11.11
N LEU A 104 17.69 4.23 10.85
CA LEU A 104 17.55 3.21 11.90
C LEU A 104 18.86 2.98 12.66
N ARG A 105 20.00 2.93 11.96
CA ARG A 105 21.32 2.80 12.59
C ARG A 105 21.63 3.97 13.51
N GLU A 106 21.24 5.18 13.10
CA GLU A 106 21.37 6.37 13.93
C GLU A 106 20.43 6.33 15.14
N GLU A 107 19.19 5.86 14.98
CA GLU A 107 18.29 5.58 16.12
C GLU A 107 18.93 4.57 17.09
N ASP A 108 19.56 3.51 16.57
CA ASP A 108 20.20 2.47 17.37
C ASP A 108 21.44 2.95 18.11
N ARG A 109 22.28 3.74 17.44
CA ARG A 109 23.46 4.37 18.07
C ARG A 109 23.05 5.24 19.25
N ARG A 110 22.03 6.08 19.07
CA ARG A 110 21.51 6.96 20.13
C ARG A 110 20.85 6.16 21.25
N GLY A 111 20.05 5.15 20.90
CA GLY A 111 19.38 4.29 21.87
C GLY A 111 20.35 3.50 22.74
N LYS A 112 21.39 2.91 22.13
CA LYS A 112 22.47 2.23 22.83
C LYS A 112 23.22 3.16 23.78
N LYS A 113 23.58 4.37 23.33
CA LYS A 113 24.24 5.37 24.19
C LYS A 113 23.38 5.71 25.42
N ASN A 114 22.08 5.95 25.23
CA ASN A 114 21.16 6.26 26.32
C ASN A 114 21.04 5.08 27.32
N TYR A 115 20.98 3.85 26.81
CA TYR A 115 20.98 2.65 27.65
C TYR A 115 22.28 2.53 28.46
N GLU A 116 23.44 2.70 27.85
CA GLU A 116 24.74 2.62 28.53
C GLU A 116 24.86 3.69 29.63
N GLU A 117 24.39 4.91 29.39
CA GLU A 117 24.35 5.97 30.41
C GLU A 117 23.42 5.60 31.58
N ALA A 118 22.24 5.08 31.29
CA ALA A 118 21.30 4.60 32.30
C ALA A 118 21.86 3.42 33.11
N ALA A 119 22.52 2.46 32.45
CA ALA A 119 23.14 1.30 33.08
C ALA A 119 24.28 1.72 34.02
N ARG A 120 25.13 2.66 33.60
CA ARG A 120 26.19 3.23 34.46
C ARG A 120 25.60 3.94 35.69
N LYS A 121 24.49 4.65 35.54
CA LYS A 121 23.81 5.31 36.66
C LYS A 121 23.21 4.29 37.63
N TRP A 122 22.51 3.28 37.11
CA TRP A 122 21.96 2.18 37.91
C TRP A 122 23.03 1.43 38.72
N GLN A 123 24.21 1.24 38.13
CA GLN A 123 25.38 0.67 38.83
C GLN A 123 25.88 1.54 39.98
N LYS A 124 25.92 2.86 39.79
CA LYS A 124 26.28 3.81 40.86
C LYS A 124 25.23 3.88 41.98
N ASP A 125 23.96 3.68 41.65
CA ASP A 125 22.83 3.77 42.59
C ASP A 125 22.56 2.45 43.34
N GLY A 126 23.51 1.51 43.31
CA GLY A 126 23.49 0.28 44.10
C GLY A 126 22.76 -0.90 43.46
N ASN A 127 22.58 -0.91 42.14
CA ASN A 127 22.03 -2.05 41.38
C ASN A 127 20.64 -2.54 41.83
N LYS A 128 19.77 -1.63 42.28
CA LYS A 128 18.42 -2.00 42.75
C LYS A 128 17.65 -2.69 41.62
N PRO A 129 17.17 -3.94 41.80
CA PRO A 129 16.56 -4.70 40.71
C PRO A 129 15.38 -4.00 40.02
N LYS A 130 14.56 -3.27 40.79
CA LYS A 130 13.41 -2.51 40.29
C LYS A 130 13.76 -1.33 39.36
N ASP A 131 14.99 -0.85 39.42
CA ASP A 131 15.47 0.33 38.68
C ASP A 131 16.39 -0.08 37.51
N LYS A 132 16.49 -1.39 37.22
CA LYS A 132 17.36 -1.90 36.15
C LYS A 132 16.85 -1.41 34.79
N PRO A 133 17.68 -0.72 33.99
CA PRO A 133 17.27 -0.29 32.67
C PRO A 133 17.07 -1.49 31.74
N GLU A 134 16.02 -1.42 30.93
CA GLU A 134 15.76 -2.41 29.87
C GLU A 134 16.86 -2.37 28.81
N GLU A 135 17.30 -3.54 28.37
CA GLU A 135 18.35 -3.67 27.36
C GLU A 135 17.89 -3.12 26.00
N TYR A 136 18.74 -2.32 25.36
CA TYR A 136 18.41 -1.76 24.06
C TYR A 136 18.56 -2.82 22.96
N THR A 137 17.45 -3.12 22.27
CA THR A 137 17.46 -4.01 21.09
C THR A 137 17.61 -3.18 19.81
N PRO A 138 18.66 -3.42 18.99
CA PRO A 138 18.83 -2.78 17.69
C PRO A 138 17.67 -3.07 16.74
N LYS A 139 17.33 -2.08 15.91
CA LYS A 139 16.21 -2.08 14.97
C LYS A 139 16.67 -2.14 13.51
N ALA A 140 17.88 -1.68 13.22
CA ALA A 140 18.44 -1.70 11.89
C ALA A 140 18.94 -3.11 11.52
N PRO A 141 18.84 -3.51 10.24
CA PRO A 141 19.55 -4.67 9.75
C PRO A 141 21.06 -4.54 9.99
N ALA A 142 21.67 -5.60 10.54
CA ALA A 142 23.11 -5.65 10.76
C ALA A 142 23.90 -5.54 9.45
N HIS A 143 23.36 -6.11 8.37
CA HIS A 143 23.95 -6.07 7.04
C HIS A 143 22.97 -5.55 6.00
N ILE A 144 23.44 -4.72 5.08
CA ILE A 144 22.65 -4.21 3.96
C ILE A 144 22.93 -5.08 2.75
N LYS A 145 21.92 -5.81 2.29
CA LYS A 145 22.01 -6.67 1.12
C LYS A 145 21.94 -5.84 -0.16
N ALA A 146 22.86 -6.08 -1.08
CA ALA A 146 22.94 -5.42 -2.38
C ALA A 146 23.37 -6.43 -3.46
N ARG A 147 23.07 -6.11 -4.72
CA ARG A 147 23.55 -6.83 -5.89
C ARG A 147 23.83 -5.88 -7.04
N TYR A 148 24.60 -6.34 -8.03
CA TYR A 148 24.70 -5.65 -9.31
C TYR A 148 23.47 -5.89 -10.18
N PRO A 149 23.26 -5.08 -11.23
CA PRO A 149 22.09 -5.22 -12.08
C PRO A 149 22.17 -6.49 -12.94
N LEU A 150 21.02 -7.11 -13.17
CA LEU A 150 20.94 -8.34 -13.99
C LEU A 150 21.26 -8.06 -15.46
N ASN A 151 20.98 -6.84 -15.94
CA ASN A 151 21.34 -6.37 -17.27
C ASN A 151 22.38 -5.26 -17.13
N ASN A 152 23.58 -5.50 -17.65
CA ASN A 152 24.70 -4.55 -17.65
C ASN A 152 25.10 -4.12 -19.06
N GLU A 153 24.22 -4.30 -20.05
CA GLU A 153 24.44 -3.95 -21.46
C GLU A 153 23.73 -2.66 -21.87
N ILE A 154 22.87 -2.12 -20.98
CA ILE A 154 22.14 -0.86 -21.19
C ILE A 154 22.67 0.23 -20.27
N LEU A 155 22.41 1.49 -20.65
CA LEU A 155 22.82 2.66 -19.86
C LEU A 155 22.19 2.65 -18.46
N ILE A 156 22.93 3.12 -17.46
CA ILE A 156 22.49 3.26 -16.08
C ILE A 156 21.21 4.08 -15.98
N GLN A 157 21.12 5.20 -16.72
CA GLN A 157 19.91 6.03 -16.77
C GLN A 157 18.68 5.28 -17.30
N THR A 158 18.87 4.41 -18.29
CA THR A 158 17.80 3.59 -18.88
C THR A 158 17.35 2.57 -17.87
N LEU A 159 18.29 1.91 -17.19
CA LEU A 159 17.99 0.93 -16.15
C LEU A 159 17.18 1.56 -15.00
N ILE A 160 17.61 2.71 -14.48
CA ILE A 160 16.88 3.46 -13.43
C ILE A 160 15.46 3.77 -13.89
N THR A 161 15.31 4.25 -15.12
CA THR A 161 14.00 4.60 -15.68
C THR A 161 13.08 3.38 -15.80
N GLU A 162 13.59 2.29 -16.38
CA GLU A 162 12.81 1.07 -16.61
C GLU A 162 12.38 0.40 -15.30
N VAL A 163 13.28 0.26 -14.32
CA VAL A 163 12.94 -0.32 -13.00
C VAL A 163 11.82 0.48 -12.32
N ASN A 164 11.86 1.80 -12.43
CA ASN A 164 10.88 2.67 -11.80
C ASN A 164 9.53 2.75 -12.56
N ASN A 165 9.52 2.56 -13.88
CA ASN A 165 8.32 2.63 -14.70
C ASN A 165 7.57 1.29 -14.80
N THR A 166 8.29 0.17 -14.72
CA THR A 166 7.70 -1.16 -14.87
C THR A 166 7.24 -1.79 -13.54
N SER A 167 7.55 -1.14 -12.41
CA SER A 167 7.10 -1.56 -11.08
C SER A 167 5.59 -1.34 -10.89
N VAL A 168 4.80 -2.42 -10.91
CA VAL A 168 3.36 -2.39 -10.61
C VAL A 168 3.12 -2.66 -9.13
N LYS A 169 2.49 -1.70 -8.44
CA LYS A 169 2.01 -1.90 -7.07
C LYS A 169 0.63 -2.54 -7.11
N TRP A 170 0.31 -3.27 -6.05
CA TRP A 170 -1.05 -3.73 -5.82
C TRP A 170 -2.04 -2.57 -5.81
N GLU A 171 -3.18 -2.78 -6.45
CA GLU A 171 -4.34 -1.92 -6.36
C GLU A 171 -5.30 -2.42 -5.27
N LYS A 172 -6.35 -1.63 -4.99
CA LYS A 172 -7.33 -1.90 -3.92
C LYS A 172 -7.97 -3.30 -4.02
N GLY A 173 -8.23 -3.76 -5.24
CA GLY A 173 -8.80 -5.09 -5.49
C GLY A 173 -7.87 -6.22 -5.09
N ASP A 174 -6.56 -6.02 -5.22
CA ASP A 174 -5.57 -7.05 -4.93
C ASP A 174 -5.51 -7.36 -3.44
N PHE A 175 -5.57 -6.33 -2.58
CA PHE A 175 -5.67 -6.52 -1.13
C PHE A 175 -6.94 -7.27 -0.72
N ALA A 176 -8.08 -6.96 -1.34
CA ALA A 176 -9.33 -7.67 -1.04
C ALA A 176 -9.28 -9.14 -1.46
N ARG A 177 -8.75 -9.42 -2.65
CA ARG A 177 -8.60 -10.79 -3.16
C ARG A 177 -7.59 -11.59 -2.35
N GLN A 178 -6.46 -10.98 -1.96
CA GLN A 178 -5.50 -11.65 -1.07
C GLN A 178 -6.12 -11.95 0.29
N ALA A 179 -6.76 -10.96 0.92
CA ALA A 179 -7.40 -11.16 2.22
C ALA A 179 -8.43 -12.29 2.14
N PHE A 180 -9.27 -12.32 1.11
CA PHE A 180 -10.23 -13.40 0.90
C PHE A 180 -9.55 -14.75 0.65
N ALA A 181 -8.48 -14.81 -0.14
CA ALA A 181 -7.74 -16.04 -0.37
C ALA A 181 -7.09 -16.60 0.91
N MET A 182 -6.67 -15.73 1.84
CA MET A 182 -6.13 -16.13 3.14
C MET A 182 -7.21 -16.56 4.13
N TYR A 183 -8.41 -15.96 4.05
CA TYR A 183 -9.55 -16.20 4.93
C TYR A 183 -10.82 -16.51 4.11
N PRO A 184 -10.87 -17.68 3.44
CA PRO A 184 -11.94 -18.00 2.47
C PRO A 184 -13.32 -18.17 3.10
N ASP A 185 -13.38 -18.49 4.40
CA ASP A 185 -14.63 -18.65 5.15
C ASP A 185 -15.17 -17.32 5.70
N ASN A 186 -14.42 -16.22 5.52
CA ASN A 186 -14.85 -14.91 5.99
C ASN A 186 -15.86 -14.28 5.01
N GLU A 187 -17.12 -14.27 5.40
CA GLU A 187 -18.23 -13.79 4.55
C GLU A 187 -18.13 -12.30 4.19
N VAL A 188 -17.48 -11.46 5.02
CA VAL A 188 -17.25 -10.05 4.67
C VAL A 188 -16.24 -9.93 3.54
N LEU A 189 -15.13 -10.66 3.62
CA LEU A 189 -14.10 -10.65 2.57
C LEU A 189 -14.64 -11.26 1.27
N LYS A 190 -15.42 -12.33 1.37
CA LYS A 190 -16.15 -12.93 0.26
C LYS A 190 -17.10 -11.95 -0.42
N PHE A 191 -17.89 -11.21 0.37
CA PHE A 191 -18.76 -10.15 -0.15
C PHE A 191 -17.96 -9.06 -0.86
N ILE A 192 -16.87 -8.57 -0.26
CA ILE A 192 -16.04 -7.52 -0.85
C ILE A 192 -15.46 -8.00 -2.18
N ALA A 193 -14.78 -9.15 -2.20
CA ALA A 193 -14.16 -9.71 -3.40
C ALA A 193 -15.18 -9.93 -4.53
N LYS A 194 -16.31 -10.56 -4.22
CA LYS A 194 -17.42 -10.79 -5.17
C LYS A 194 -17.85 -9.52 -5.90
N TYR A 195 -18.10 -8.44 -5.17
CA TYR A 195 -18.60 -7.19 -5.79
C TYR A 195 -17.49 -6.34 -6.41
N MET A 196 -16.24 -6.49 -5.97
CA MET A 196 -15.10 -5.87 -6.67
C MET A 196 -14.83 -6.57 -8.01
N ASP A 197 -15.05 -7.88 -8.11
CA ASP A 197 -14.86 -8.64 -9.35
C ASP A 197 -16.07 -8.58 -10.30
N MET A 198 -17.21 -8.09 -9.82
CA MET A 198 -18.40 -7.84 -10.62
C MET A 198 -18.19 -6.64 -11.54
N GLN A 199 -17.47 -6.84 -12.64
CA GLN A 199 -17.14 -5.80 -13.60
C GLN A 199 -17.45 -6.19 -15.03
N HIS A 200 -17.66 -5.20 -15.88
CA HIS A 200 -17.89 -5.38 -17.32
C HIS A 200 -16.72 -6.15 -17.93
N GLN A 201 -17.01 -7.31 -18.51
CA GLN A 201 -16.05 -8.02 -19.34
C GLN A 201 -16.17 -7.42 -20.74
N LYS A 202 -15.05 -7.02 -21.36
CA LYS A 202 -15.06 -6.38 -22.69
C LYS A 202 -15.96 -7.18 -23.65
N ALA A 203 -17.15 -6.67 -23.91
CA ALA A 203 -18.09 -7.30 -24.82
C ALA A 203 -17.56 -7.19 -26.27
N LYS A 204 -17.82 -8.19 -27.10
CA LYS A 204 -17.51 -8.07 -28.53
C LYS A 204 -18.40 -7.01 -29.14
N LYS A 205 -17.90 -6.28 -30.14
CA LYS A 205 -18.65 -5.22 -30.83
C LYS A 205 -19.99 -5.79 -31.34
N GLY A 206 -21.11 -5.32 -30.79
CA GLY A 206 -22.47 -5.74 -31.15
C GLY A 206 -23.22 -6.54 -30.07
N GLU A 207 -22.59 -6.92 -28.97
CA GLU A 207 -23.25 -7.57 -27.84
C GLU A 207 -24.06 -6.58 -26.97
N ALA A 208 -25.09 -7.09 -26.29
CA ALA A 208 -25.92 -6.30 -25.38
C ALA A 208 -25.12 -5.86 -24.14
N ASP A 209 -25.35 -4.63 -23.68
CA ASP A 209 -24.70 -4.09 -22.47
C ASP A 209 -25.09 -4.91 -21.23
N ASP A 210 -24.10 -5.48 -20.53
CA ASP A 210 -24.29 -6.29 -19.32
C ASP A 210 -24.68 -5.47 -18.08
N MET A 211 -24.66 -4.13 -18.21
CA MET A 211 -25.02 -3.19 -17.15
C MET A 211 -24.15 -3.30 -15.89
N LEU A 212 -22.98 -3.93 -15.99
CA LEU A 212 -21.98 -4.04 -14.94
C LEU A 212 -21.09 -2.78 -14.88
N PRO A 213 -20.49 -2.46 -13.72
CA PRO A 213 -19.53 -1.36 -13.62
C PRO A 213 -18.22 -1.70 -14.36
N ASN A 214 -17.57 -0.69 -14.95
CA ASN A 214 -16.35 -0.92 -15.75
C ASN A 214 -15.14 -1.44 -14.96
N GLY A 215 -15.16 -1.35 -13.63
CA GLY A 215 -14.05 -1.77 -12.76
C GLY A 215 -14.52 -2.26 -11.39
N GLY A 216 -15.73 -2.85 -11.35
CA GLY A 216 -16.30 -3.36 -10.11
C GLY A 216 -16.84 -2.29 -9.18
N PHE A 217 -17.29 -2.72 -8.01
CA PHE A 217 -17.63 -1.82 -6.92
C PHE A 217 -16.33 -1.32 -6.25
N LYS A 218 -16.29 -0.03 -5.90
CA LYS A 218 -15.18 0.51 -5.10
C LYS A 218 -15.25 0.00 -3.67
N LEU A 219 -14.10 -0.27 -3.04
CA LEU A 219 -14.03 -0.67 -1.63
C LEU A 219 -14.76 0.32 -0.70
N THR A 220 -14.63 1.63 -0.94
CA THR A 220 -15.34 2.66 -0.17
C THR A 220 -16.85 2.54 -0.27
N THR A 221 -17.37 2.10 -1.43
CA THR A 221 -18.80 1.87 -1.63
C THR A 221 -19.24 0.61 -0.87
N LEU A 222 -18.46 -0.47 -0.95
CA LEU A 222 -18.75 -1.74 -0.26
C LEU A 222 -18.67 -1.61 1.26
N SER A 223 -17.69 -0.85 1.77
CA SER A 223 -17.62 -0.47 3.18
C SER A 223 -18.94 0.15 3.63
N LYS A 224 -19.50 1.10 2.87
CA LYS A 224 -20.77 1.73 3.20
C LYS A 224 -21.93 0.74 3.20
N TYR A 225 -21.97 -0.20 2.25
CA TYR A 225 -23.02 -1.23 2.25
C TYR A 225 -22.94 -2.12 3.51
N LEU A 226 -21.73 -2.48 3.92
CA LEU A 226 -21.48 -3.32 5.08
C LEU A 226 -21.72 -2.60 6.40
N THR A 227 -21.13 -1.42 6.60
CA THR A 227 -21.03 -0.77 7.92
C THR A 227 -21.76 0.57 8.01
N TYR A 228 -22.31 1.07 6.91
CA TYR A 228 -22.77 2.46 6.77
C TYR A 228 -21.66 3.52 6.98
N SER A 229 -20.39 3.10 6.98
CA SER A 229 -19.22 3.98 7.02
C SER A 229 -18.24 3.64 5.90
N ALA A 230 -17.25 4.51 5.66
CA ALA A 230 -16.19 4.28 4.67
C ALA A 230 -14.87 3.84 5.32
N ASP A 231 -14.94 3.23 6.50
CA ASP A 231 -13.77 2.97 7.35
C ASP A 231 -13.03 1.68 6.99
N ILE A 232 -13.64 0.75 6.26
CA ILE A 232 -12.93 -0.39 5.68
C ILE A 232 -12.09 0.14 4.51
N LYS A 233 -10.84 0.47 4.81
CA LYS A 233 -9.85 1.01 3.86
C LYS A 233 -8.89 -0.08 3.40
N GLU A 234 -8.13 0.22 2.36
CA GLU A 234 -7.05 -0.64 1.85
C GLU A 234 -6.06 -1.03 2.95
N SER A 235 -5.70 -0.09 3.82
CA SER A 235 -4.83 -0.36 4.97
C SER A 235 -5.43 -1.39 5.93
N VAL A 236 -6.75 -1.43 6.09
CA VAL A 236 -7.42 -2.43 6.93
C VAL A 236 -7.25 -3.81 6.30
N LEU A 237 -7.48 -3.95 4.99
CA LEU A 237 -7.31 -5.21 4.29
C LEU A 237 -5.84 -5.68 4.28
N ALA A 238 -4.90 -4.76 4.09
CA ALA A 238 -3.47 -5.05 4.17
C ALA A 238 -3.04 -5.50 5.58
N GLU A 239 -3.52 -4.82 6.63
CA GLU A 239 -3.28 -5.21 8.02
C GLU A 239 -3.98 -6.54 8.37
N THR A 240 -5.15 -6.82 7.80
CA THR A 240 -5.81 -8.13 7.90
C THR A 240 -4.95 -9.23 7.31
N CYS A 241 -4.39 -9.06 6.11
CA CYS A 241 -3.46 -10.04 5.52
C CYS A 241 -2.21 -10.23 6.39
N LYS A 242 -1.74 -9.16 7.04
CA LYS A 242 -0.50 -9.18 7.81
C LYS A 242 -0.65 -9.76 9.21
N TYR A 243 -1.70 -9.38 9.93
CA TYR A 243 -1.85 -9.66 11.35
C TYR A 243 -2.99 -10.63 11.66
N GLY A 244 -4.01 -10.75 10.80
CA GLY A 244 -5.16 -11.62 11.05
C GLY A 244 -6.51 -10.97 10.76
N GLU A 245 -7.54 -11.79 10.54
CA GLU A 245 -8.92 -11.33 10.31
C GLU A 245 -9.55 -10.58 11.50
N TYR A 246 -9.00 -10.72 12.72
CA TYR A 246 -9.42 -9.93 13.88
C TYR A 246 -9.25 -8.42 13.67
N ILE A 247 -8.35 -8.00 12.76
CA ILE A 247 -8.23 -6.60 12.36
C ILE A 247 -9.51 -6.12 11.69
N LEU A 248 -10.07 -6.90 10.76
CA LEU A 248 -11.32 -6.57 10.08
C LEU A 248 -12.49 -6.63 11.05
N ALA A 249 -12.50 -7.59 11.98
CA ALA A 249 -13.54 -7.73 13.02
C ALA A 249 -13.78 -6.44 13.83
N LYS A 250 -12.74 -5.61 14.04
CA LYS A 250 -12.87 -4.30 14.72
C LYS A 250 -13.78 -3.31 13.98
N TYR A 251 -13.98 -3.50 12.67
CA TYR A 251 -14.78 -2.61 11.82
C TYR A 251 -16.18 -3.17 11.55
N VAL A 252 -16.36 -4.48 11.62
CA VAL A 252 -17.64 -5.16 11.33
C VAL A 252 -18.36 -5.68 12.57
N GLY A 253 -17.68 -5.72 13.72
CA GLY A 253 -18.22 -6.23 14.98
C GLY A 253 -18.49 -7.73 14.94
N ASP A 254 -19.13 -8.23 16.00
CA ASP A 254 -19.35 -9.66 16.24
C ASP A 254 -20.43 -10.26 15.34
N GLU A 255 -21.28 -9.43 14.71
CA GLU A 255 -22.39 -9.86 13.86
C GLU A 255 -22.13 -9.61 12.36
N ALA A 256 -20.89 -9.82 11.93
CA ALA A 256 -20.43 -9.58 10.55
C ALA A 256 -21.34 -10.21 9.48
N ASN A 257 -21.83 -11.43 9.71
CA ASN A 257 -22.75 -12.12 8.79
C ASN A 257 -24.07 -11.36 8.59
N LYS A 258 -24.62 -10.73 9.64
CA LYS A 258 -25.84 -9.92 9.53
C LYS A 258 -25.60 -8.65 8.70
N LEU A 259 -24.39 -8.08 8.77
CA LEU A 259 -24.01 -6.93 7.94
C LEU A 259 -23.95 -7.31 6.45
N VAL A 260 -23.36 -8.47 6.14
CA VAL A 260 -23.32 -9.03 4.77
C VAL A 260 -24.73 -9.28 4.26
N GLU A 261 -25.59 -9.95 5.05
CA GLU A 261 -26.99 -10.17 4.67
C GLU A 261 -27.74 -8.87 4.40
N ARG A 262 -27.56 -7.85 5.25
CA ARG A 262 -28.18 -6.53 5.04
C ARG A 262 -27.68 -5.91 3.74
N ALA A 263 -26.36 -5.93 3.51
CA ALA A 263 -25.75 -5.38 2.31
C ALA A 263 -26.30 -6.04 1.04
N GLU A 264 -26.36 -7.38 1.01
CA GLU A 264 -26.95 -8.16 -0.09
C GLU A 264 -28.43 -7.81 -0.30
N LYS A 265 -29.22 -7.70 0.78
CA LYS A 265 -30.63 -7.29 0.69
C LYS A 265 -30.79 -5.87 0.12
N ILE A 266 -29.92 -4.92 0.50
CA ILE A 266 -29.96 -3.54 -0.01
C ILE A 266 -29.68 -3.55 -1.52
N ILE A 267 -28.60 -4.22 -1.95
CA ILE A 267 -28.21 -4.28 -3.36
C ILE A 267 -29.30 -4.96 -4.18
N LYS A 268 -29.79 -6.11 -3.73
CA LYS A 268 -30.89 -6.84 -4.39
C LYS A 268 -32.12 -5.95 -4.58
N ALA A 269 -32.51 -5.18 -3.57
CA ALA A 269 -33.67 -4.31 -3.69
C ALA A 269 -33.48 -3.14 -4.66
N GLY A 270 -32.25 -2.63 -4.79
CA GLY A 270 -31.92 -1.68 -5.85
C GLY A 270 -32.10 -2.32 -7.23
N VAL A 271 -31.59 -3.54 -7.42
CA VAL A 271 -31.73 -4.29 -8.67
C VAL A 271 -33.20 -4.60 -8.98
N ASP A 272 -33.95 -5.09 -8.00
CA ASP A 272 -35.38 -5.41 -8.14
C ASP A 272 -36.22 -4.15 -8.46
N ALA A 273 -35.79 -2.97 -7.99
CA ALA A 273 -36.40 -1.68 -8.37
C ALA A 273 -35.98 -1.18 -9.77
N GLY A 274 -35.08 -1.89 -10.46
CA GLY A 274 -34.63 -1.60 -11.82
C GLY A 274 -33.32 -0.81 -11.92
N PHE A 275 -32.60 -0.59 -10.81
CA PHE A 275 -31.27 0.03 -10.86
C PHE A 275 -30.24 -0.99 -11.35
N THR A 276 -29.30 -0.55 -12.18
CA THR A 276 -28.20 -1.40 -12.64
C THR A 276 -27.09 -1.53 -11.59
N TYR A 277 -26.31 -2.63 -11.63
CA TYR A 277 -25.11 -2.76 -10.80
C TYR A 277 -24.12 -1.62 -11.05
N ARG A 278 -23.98 -1.19 -12.32
CA ARG A 278 -23.20 0.00 -12.69
C ARG A 278 -23.65 1.25 -11.93
N PHE A 279 -24.95 1.45 -11.73
CA PHE A 279 -25.47 2.57 -10.96
C PHE A 279 -25.23 2.39 -9.46
N LEU A 280 -25.52 1.21 -8.90
CA LEU A 280 -25.31 0.92 -7.47
C LEU A 280 -23.84 1.08 -7.05
N ALA A 281 -22.90 0.70 -7.92
CA ALA A 281 -21.47 0.86 -7.71
C ALA A 281 -21.02 2.33 -7.53
N LYS A 282 -21.79 3.31 -8.05
CA LYS A 282 -21.50 4.74 -7.87
C LYS A 282 -21.63 5.20 -6.42
N GLY A 283 -22.36 4.46 -5.58
CA GLY A 283 -22.51 4.72 -4.14
C GLY A 283 -23.64 5.68 -3.76
N PHE A 284 -24.31 6.33 -4.73
CA PHE A 284 -25.41 7.26 -4.44
C PHE A 284 -26.59 6.59 -3.74
N PHE A 285 -26.89 5.37 -4.16
CA PHE A 285 -27.97 4.57 -3.60
C PHE A 285 -27.75 4.26 -2.12
N ILE A 286 -26.56 3.76 -1.75
CA ILE A 286 -26.24 3.49 -0.35
C ILE A 286 -26.16 4.77 0.48
N ASP A 287 -25.67 5.88 -0.09
CA ASP A 287 -25.69 7.18 0.61
C ASP A 287 -27.12 7.63 0.95
N TRP A 288 -28.09 7.39 0.06
CA TRP A 288 -29.50 7.63 0.34
C TRP A 288 -30.05 6.71 1.44
N VAL A 289 -29.75 5.41 1.39
CA VAL A 289 -30.15 4.45 2.43
C VAL A 289 -29.61 4.87 3.81
N ILE A 290 -28.33 5.24 3.88
CA ILE A 290 -27.69 5.72 5.11
C ILE A 290 -28.40 6.98 5.63
N LYS A 291 -28.64 7.97 4.77
CA LYS A 291 -29.34 9.21 5.16
C LYS A 291 -30.73 8.92 5.72
N LYS A 292 -31.48 8.04 5.08
CA LYS A 292 -32.83 7.66 5.53
C LYS A 292 -32.81 6.88 6.84
N ASN A 293 -31.85 5.98 7.01
CA ASN A 293 -31.64 5.28 8.27
C ASN A 293 -31.34 6.26 9.41
N ASN A 294 -30.47 7.25 9.18
CA ASN A 294 -30.17 8.30 10.16
C ASN A 294 -31.36 9.22 10.46
N GLN A 295 -32.33 9.32 9.54
CA GLN A 295 -33.61 10.00 9.75
C GLN A 295 -34.68 9.10 10.43
N GLY A 296 -34.28 7.92 10.93
CA GLY A 296 -35.17 6.98 11.64
C GLY A 296 -36.02 6.08 10.73
N THR A 297 -35.80 6.09 9.42
CA THR A 297 -36.48 5.16 8.51
C THR A 297 -35.72 3.85 8.43
N SER A 298 -36.27 2.78 9.00
CA SER A 298 -35.63 1.46 8.96
C SER A 298 -35.43 0.97 7.52
N PHE A 299 -34.36 0.21 7.30
CA PHE A 299 -34.08 -0.38 5.99
C PHE A 299 -35.24 -1.24 5.45
N THR A 300 -35.93 -2.01 6.31
CA THR A 300 -37.11 -2.79 5.92
C THR A 300 -38.23 -1.91 5.35
N LYS A 301 -38.42 -0.71 5.90
CA LYS A 301 -39.39 0.26 5.36
C LYS A 301 -38.94 0.80 4.00
N LEU A 302 -37.64 1.10 3.84
CA LEU A 302 -37.07 1.52 2.56
C LEU A 302 -37.25 0.46 1.48
N LEU A 303 -37.07 -0.82 1.82
CA LEU A 303 -37.34 -1.93 0.91
C LEU A 303 -38.79 -1.94 0.43
N GLY A 304 -39.74 -1.72 1.33
CA GLY A 304 -41.16 -1.63 0.97
C GLY A 304 -41.49 -0.46 0.03
N MET A 305 -40.77 0.66 0.18
CA MET A 305 -40.90 1.82 -0.71
C MET A 305 -40.35 1.53 -2.11
N LEU A 306 -39.17 0.89 -2.19
CA LEU A 306 -38.53 0.54 -3.47
C LEU A 306 -39.37 -0.41 -4.33
N LYS A 307 -40.12 -1.33 -3.70
CA LYS A 307 -41.04 -2.26 -4.42
C LYS A 307 -42.15 -1.55 -5.21
N LYS A 308 -42.45 -0.30 -4.89
CA LYS A 308 -43.52 0.47 -5.55
C LYS A 308 -43.04 1.27 -6.76
N ILE A 309 -41.72 1.34 -6.97
CA ILE A 309 -41.13 2.13 -8.05
C ILE A 309 -41.35 1.42 -9.37
N LYS A 310 -41.82 2.17 -10.37
CA LYS A 310 -41.96 1.70 -11.75
C LYS A 310 -40.61 1.76 -12.48
N LYS A 311 -40.39 0.85 -13.43
CA LYS A 311 -39.14 0.74 -14.18
C LYS A 311 -38.82 2.04 -14.96
N GLU A 312 -39.83 2.72 -15.49
CA GLU A 312 -39.70 3.99 -16.21
C GLU A 312 -39.11 5.08 -15.32
N THR A 313 -39.58 5.13 -14.07
CA THR A 313 -39.09 6.03 -13.03
C THR A 313 -37.61 5.78 -12.77
N THR A 314 -37.23 4.52 -12.54
CA THR A 314 -35.82 4.16 -12.29
C THR A 314 -34.91 4.48 -13.47
N ASN A 315 -35.37 4.23 -14.70
CA ASN A 315 -34.63 4.59 -15.91
C ASN A 315 -34.40 6.10 -16.03
N SER A 316 -35.40 6.92 -15.74
CA SER A 316 -35.27 8.38 -15.70
C SER A 316 -34.28 8.82 -14.62
N ILE A 317 -34.36 8.25 -13.41
CA ILE A 317 -33.41 8.51 -12.34
C ILE A 317 -31.98 8.18 -12.76
N MET A 318 -31.74 7.01 -13.37
CA MET A 318 -30.38 6.62 -13.78
C MET A 318 -29.79 7.53 -14.87
N LYS A 319 -30.63 8.18 -15.69
CA LYS A 319 -30.20 9.16 -16.71
C LYS A 319 -29.91 10.53 -16.11
N GLU A 320 -30.74 11.01 -15.19
CA GLU A 320 -30.71 12.37 -14.64
C GLU A 320 -29.82 12.50 -13.40
N ALA A 321 -29.71 11.42 -12.61
CA ALA A 321 -29.12 11.50 -11.29
C ALA A 321 -27.59 11.58 -11.31
N GLN A 322 -27.12 12.61 -10.64
CA GLN A 322 -25.76 12.85 -10.23
C GLN A 322 -25.66 12.77 -8.70
N LYS A 323 -24.44 12.81 -8.16
CA LYS A 323 -24.20 12.68 -6.72
C LYS A 323 -25.01 13.68 -5.87
N HIS A 324 -25.12 14.94 -6.32
CA HIS A 324 -25.70 16.03 -5.53
C HIS A 324 -27.23 16.07 -5.57
N ASN A 325 -27.87 15.57 -6.64
CA ASN A 325 -29.33 15.66 -6.84
C ASN A 325 -30.05 14.31 -6.69
N PHE A 326 -29.34 13.18 -6.63
CA PHE A 326 -29.95 11.85 -6.60
C PHE A 326 -30.98 11.70 -5.47
N MET A 327 -30.65 12.18 -4.26
CA MET A 327 -31.54 12.02 -3.10
C MET A 327 -32.86 12.77 -3.26
N GLU A 328 -32.84 13.95 -3.86
CA GLU A 328 -34.02 14.78 -4.09
C GLU A 328 -34.92 14.09 -5.13
N ILE A 329 -34.35 13.77 -6.29
CA ILE A 329 -35.04 13.07 -7.38
C ILE A 329 -35.68 11.77 -6.88
N LEU A 330 -34.94 10.97 -6.11
CA LEU A 330 -35.43 9.71 -5.60
C LEU A 330 -36.58 9.91 -4.59
N ASN A 331 -36.46 10.89 -3.68
CA ASN A 331 -37.51 11.15 -2.69
C ASN A 331 -38.80 11.68 -3.33
N GLU A 332 -38.71 12.49 -4.37
CA GLU A 332 -39.87 12.99 -5.11
C GLU A 332 -40.61 11.86 -5.84
N LYS A 333 -39.85 10.95 -6.43
CA LYS A 333 -40.37 9.87 -7.28
C LYS A 333 -40.81 8.60 -6.51
N ILE A 334 -40.53 8.51 -5.21
CA ILE A 334 -40.90 7.37 -4.34
C ILE A 334 -42.15 7.66 -3.46
N LYS A 335 -42.65 8.89 -3.41
CA LYS A 335 -43.94 9.19 -2.74
C LYS A 335 -45.06 8.35 -3.33
#